data_AF-A0A831X1P9-F1
#
_entry.id   AF-A0A831X1P9-F1
#
_cell.length_a   1.000
_cell.length_b   1.000
_cell.length_c   1.000
_cell.angle_alpha   90.00
_cell.angle_beta   90.00
_cell.angle_gamma   90.00
#
_symmetry.space_group_name_H-M   'P 1'
#
loop_
_entity.id
_entity.type
_entity.pdbx_description
1 polymer ?
#
loop_
_entity_poly.entity_id
_entity_poly.type
_entity_poly.pdbx_seq_one_letter_code
_entity_poly.pdbx_strand_id
1 'polypeptide(L)'
;MGPTTGDKTRLAKLLMLGFFILLINSSYLAAYAEPSIFYMSNILLHIGLGLVLAIAFLIYLARNFKGLHLTFKLATLALLISAGFGIYVMKYGAMRANRWALQTHIIFAVVGSILLAVHIYERARRPGTSHRQRTLPRAYTALLVVALFFPVVAIGYHRYDRSPKDYIVNPPSPPLTMEGEGDGPNSPFFPSSATTNVKGIIPANFFMTSDMCARCHKDIYDQWNSSAHHFSSFNN
;
A
#
# COMPACT_ATOMS: atom_id res chain seq x y z
N MET A 1 -21.60 -5.95 -34.58
CA MET A 1 -22.10 -7.13 -33.85
C MET A 1 -22.08 -6.84 -32.35
N GLY A 2 -23.23 -6.84 -31.68
CA GLY A 2 -23.29 -6.62 -30.22
C GLY A 2 -22.76 -7.84 -29.44
N PRO A 3 -22.20 -7.66 -28.23
CA PRO A 3 -21.68 -8.76 -27.43
C PRO A 3 -22.79 -9.75 -27.06
N THR A 4 -22.51 -11.04 -27.19
CA THR A 4 -23.46 -12.12 -26.85
C THR A 4 -23.72 -12.16 -25.34
N THR A 5 -24.79 -12.83 -24.90
CA THR A 5 -25.10 -13.03 -23.47
C THR A 5 -23.96 -13.76 -22.72
N GLY A 6 -23.22 -14.64 -23.41
CA GLY A 6 -22.04 -15.33 -22.89
C GLY A 6 -20.85 -14.38 -22.65
N ASP A 7 -20.61 -13.43 -23.54
CA ASP A 7 -19.51 -12.47 -23.40
C ASP A 7 -19.71 -11.54 -22.20
N LYS A 8 -20.96 -11.12 -21.95
CA LYS A 8 -21.33 -10.29 -20.79
C LYS A 8 -21.06 -11.00 -19.47
N THR A 9 -21.37 -12.29 -19.39
CA THR A 9 -21.16 -13.10 -18.18
C THR A 9 -19.69 -13.42 -17.96
N ARG A 10 -18.90 -13.60 -19.02
CA ARG A 10 -17.44 -13.79 -18.91
C ARG A 10 -16.74 -12.54 -18.38
N LEU A 11 -17.04 -11.37 -18.96
CA LEU A 11 -16.45 -10.10 -18.51
C LEU A 11 -16.77 -9.80 -17.04
N ALA A 12 -18.02 -10.01 -16.62
CA ALA A 12 -18.41 -9.80 -15.22
C ALA A 12 -17.63 -10.71 -14.25
N LYS A 13 -17.39 -11.98 -14.62
CA LYS A 13 -16.59 -12.91 -13.81
C LYS A 13 -15.12 -12.46 -13.71
N LEU A 14 -14.53 -12.01 -14.82
CA LEU A 14 -13.17 -11.49 -14.83
C LEU A 14 -13.04 -10.22 -13.99
N LEU A 15 -14.03 -9.32 -14.06
CA LEU A 15 -14.07 -8.12 -13.23
C LEU A 15 -14.18 -8.45 -11.74
N MET A 16 -15.02 -9.42 -11.36
CA MET A 16 -15.11 -9.87 -9.96
C MET A 16 -13.80 -10.49 -9.48
N LEU A 17 -13.20 -11.39 -10.26
CA LEU A 17 -11.93 -12.02 -9.89
C LEU A 17 -10.81 -10.96 -9.77
N GLY A 18 -10.69 -10.09 -10.77
CA GLY A 18 -9.68 -9.03 -10.77
C GLY A 18 -9.88 -8.05 -9.63
N PHE A 19 -11.13 -7.63 -9.34
CA PHE A 19 -11.43 -6.78 -8.20
C PHE A 19 -11.07 -7.43 -6.87
N PHE A 20 -11.32 -8.73 -6.73
CA PHE A 20 -10.91 -9.48 -5.54
C PHE A 20 -9.40 -9.52 -5.35
N ILE A 21 -8.64 -9.78 -6.43
CA ILE A 21 -7.18 -9.72 -6.41
C ILE A 21 -6.70 -8.30 -6.03
N LEU A 22 -7.29 -7.27 -6.64
CA LEU A 22 -6.99 -5.87 -6.31
C LEU A 22 -7.27 -5.58 -4.84
N LEU A 23 -8.37 -6.09 -4.29
CA LEU A 23 -8.72 -5.89 -2.88
C LEU A 23 -7.73 -6.59 -1.95
N ILE A 24 -7.34 -7.83 -2.23
CA ILE A 24 -6.29 -8.53 -1.44
C ILE A 24 -5.00 -7.71 -1.44
N ASN A 25 -4.55 -7.27 -2.63
CA ASN A 25 -3.36 -6.45 -2.76
C ASN A 25 -3.51 -5.11 -2.01
N SER A 26 -4.68 -4.47 -2.07
CA SER A 26 -4.98 -3.24 -1.32
C SER A 26 -4.94 -3.47 0.20
N SER A 27 -5.48 -4.58 0.68
CA SER A 27 -5.45 -4.97 2.09
C SER A 27 -4.04 -5.22 2.59
N TYR A 28 -3.18 -5.83 1.77
CA TYR A 28 -1.75 -5.96 2.05
C TYR A 28 -1.08 -4.58 2.13
N LEU A 29 -1.30 -3.70 1.15
CA LEU A 29 -0.71 -2.35 1.14
C LEU A 29 -1.20 -1.47 2.29
N ALA A 30 -2.42 -1.70 2.80
CA ALA A 30 -2.94 -1.00 3.96
C ALA A 30 -2.37 -1.54 5.28
N ALA A 31 -2.02 -2.82 5.34
CA ALA A 31 -1.48 -3.47 6.53
C ALA A 31 0.02 -3.25 6.74
N TYR A 32 0.79 -3.17 5.65
CA TYR A 32 2.24 -3.11 5.67
C TYR A 32 2.77 -1.82 5.01
N ALA A 33 3.99 -1.43 5.36
CA ALA A 33 4.70 -0.28 4.78
C ALA A 33 6.21 -0.54 4.78
N GLU A 34 6.62 -1.68 4.23
CA GLU A 34 8.02 -2.13 4.27
C GLU A 34 8.84 -1.49 3.14
N PRO A 35 10.09 -1.07 3.40
CA PRO A 35 11.00 -0.58 2.36
C PRO A 35 11.62 -1.74 1.58
N SER A 36 10.79 -2.57 0.94
CA SER A 36 11.22 -3.77 0.20
C SER A 36 10.82 -3.72 -1.28
N ILE A 37 11.59 -4.41 -2.13
CA ILE A 37 11.27 -4.56 -3.57
C ILE A 37 9.90 -5.23 -3.75
N PHE A 38 9.57 -6.18 -2.87
CA PHE A 38 8.27 -6.85 -2.89
C PHE A 38 7.10 -5.89 -2.62
N TYR A 39 7.23 -5.02 -1.63
CA TYR A 39 6.21 -4.00 -1.34
C TYR A 39 6.07 -3.00 -2.50
N MET A 40 7.18 -2.52 -3.05
CA MET A 40 7.17 -1.62 -4.21
C MET A 40 6.55 -2.28 -5.45
N SER A 41 6.81 -3.57 -5.66
CA SER A 41 6.18 -4.35 -6.74
C SER A 41 4.67 -4.46 -6.54
N ASN A 42 4.20 -4.62 -5.30
CA ASN A 42 2.78 -4.63 -4.98
C ASN A 42 2.11 -3.26 -5.21
N ILE A 43 2.81 -2.15 -4.99
CA ILE A 43 2.31 -0.82 -5.35
C ILE A 43 2.15 -0.70 -6.87
N LEU A 44 3.14 -1.12 -7.65
CA LEU A 44 3.05 -1.08 -9.11
C LEU A 44 1.92 -1.98 -9.63
N LEU A 45 1.78 -3.18 -9.05
CA LEU A 45 0.66 -4.08 -9.33
C LEU A 45 -0.68 -3.42 -9.01
N HIS A 46 -0.81 -2.75 -7.86
CA HIS A 46 -2.04 -2.04 -7.46
C HIS A 46 -2.44 -0.99 -8.50
N ILE A 47 -1.49 -0.15 -8.90
CA ILE A 47 -1.72 0.92 -9.87
C ILE A 47 -2.09 0.33 -11.23
N GLY A 48 -1.29 -0.61 -11.75
CA GLY A 48 -1.51 -1.22 -13.05
C GLY A 48 -2.83 -2.00 -13.12
N LEU A 49 -3.08 -2.88 -12.15
CA LEU A 49 -4.31 -3.66 -12.07
C LEU A 49 -5.53 -2.76 -11.86
N GLY A 50 -5.42 -1.74 -11.00
CA GLY A 50 -6.47 -0.76 -10.75
C GLY A 50 -6.89 -0.01 -12.02
N LEU A 51 -5.92 0.45 -12.82
CA LEU A 51 -6.20 1.11 -14.09
C LEU A 51 -6.88 0.19 -15.10
N VAL A 52 -6.35 -1.03 -15.28
CA VAL A 52 -6.93 -2.02 -16.20
C VAL A 52 -8.37 -2.34 -15.80
N LEU A 53 -8.63 -2.56 -14.51
CA LEU A 53 -9.97 -2.84 -14.00
C LEU A 53 -10.90 -1.64 -14.12
N ALA A 54 -10.44 -0.42 -13.87
CA ALA A 54 -11.23 0.79 -14.04
C ALA A 54 -11.70 0.93 -15.50
N ILE A 55 -10.79 0.76 -16.47
CA ILE A 55 -11.13 0.82 -17.90
C ILE A 55 -12.12 -0.31 -18.28
N ALA A 56 -11.84 -1.55 -17.89
CA ALA A 56 -12.71 -2.68 -18.16
C ALA A 56 -14.10 -2.50 -17.52
N PHE A 57 -14.17 -1.91 -16.33
CA PHE A 57 -15.41 -1.62 -15.63
C PHE A 57 -16.22 -0.50 -16.31
N LEU A 58 -15.56 0.56 -16.82
CA LEU A 58 -16.22 1.59 -17.62
C LEU A 58 -16.83 1.01 -18.91
N ILE A 59 -16.11 0.12 -19.60
CA ILE A 59 -16.61 -0.60 -20.78
C ILE A 59 -17.83 -1.46 -20.40
N TYR A 60 -17.76 -2.16 -19.26
CA TYR A 60 -18.90 -2.94 -18.76
C TYR A 60 -20.11 -2.04 -18.44
N LEU A 61 -19.88 -0.88 -17.82
CA LEU A 61 -20.93 0.06 -17.44
C LEU A 61 -21.63 0.64 -18.67
N ALA A 62 -20.87 1.11 -19.67
CA ALA A 62 -21.42 1.64 -20.92
C ALA A 62 -22.34 0.65 -21.65
N ARG A 63 -22.05 -0.65 -21.53
CA ARG A 63 -22.82 -1.74 -22.15
C ARG A 63 -24.05 -2.18 -21.35
N ASN A 64 -24.12 -1.87 -20.06
CA ASN A 64 -25.10 -2.44 -19.13
C ASN A 64 -25.76 -1.39 -18.21
N PHE A 65 -25.66 -0.10 -18.54
CA PHE A 65 -26.13 1.00 -17.69
C PHE A 65 -27.65 0.99 -17.46
N LYS A 66 -28.42 0.60 -18.48
CA LYS A 66 -29.89 0.54 -18.42
C LYS A 66 -30.31 -0.66 -17.58
N GLY A 67 -30.99 -0.41 -16.44
CA GLY A 67 -31.54 -1.45 -15.56
C GLY A 67 -30.70 -1.80 -14.32
N LEU A 68 -29.70 -0.98 -13.98
CA LEU A 68 -28.91 -1.21 -12.75
C LEU A 68 -29.72 -0.95 -11.48
N HIS A 69 -29.62 -1.86 -10.52
CA HIS A 69 -30.17 -1.72 -9.18
C HIS A 69 -29.53 -0.54 -8.43
N LEU A 70 -30.27 0.11 -7.54
CA LEU A 70 -29.79 1.28 -6.79
C LEU A 70 -28.50 0.99 -6.01
N THR A 71 -28.43 -0.13 -5.29
CA THR A 71 -27.22 -0.50 -4.52
C THR A 71 -25.98 -0.63 -5.40
N PHE A 72 -26.11 -1.17 -6.62
CA PHE A 72 -25.01 -1.25 -7.57
C PHE A 72 -24.61 0.12 -8.14
N LYS A 73 -25.59 1.02 -8.38
CA LYS A 73 -25.30 2.39 -8.82
C LYS A 73 -24.51 3.17 -7.77
N LEU A 74 -24.88 3.04 -6.49
CA LEU A 74 -24.16 3.67 -5.38
C LEU A 74 -22.74 3.10 -5.23
N ALA A 75 -22.59 1.76 -5.31
CA ALA A 75 -21.28 1.12 -5.32
C ALA A 75 -20.41 1.63 -6.48
N THR A 76 -20.99 1.70 -7.69
CA THR A 76 -20.34 2.21 -8.89
C THR A 76 -19.87 3.65 -8.70
N LEU A 77 -20.74 4.54 -8.19
CA LEU A 77 -20.39 5.94 -7.95
C LEU A 77 -19.22 6.06 -6.97
N ALA A 78 -19.28 5.35 -5.84
CA ALA A 78 -18.22 5.38 -4.84
C ALA A 78 -16.88 4.86 -5.40
N LEU A 79 -16.89 3.74 -6.13
CA LEU A 79 -15.68 3.18 -6.75
C LEU A 79 -15.12 4.09 -7.85
N LEU A 80 -15.95 4.80 -8.61
CA LEU A 80 -15.50 5.78 -9.60
C LEU A 80 -14.88 7.02 -8.95
N ILE A 81 -15.44 7.52 -7.85
CA ILE A 81 -14.83 8.59 -7.04
C ILE A 81 -13.47 8.13 -6.53
N SER A 82 -13.40 6.93 -5.95
CA SER A 82 -12.14 6.33 -5.51
C SER A 82 -11.12 6.25 -6.65
N ALA A 83 -11.50 5.70 -7.81
CA ALA A 83 -10.60 5.62 -8.98
C ALA A 83 -10.11 7.00 -9.44
N GLY A 84 -10.98 8.02 -9.45
CA GLY A 84 -10.59 9.40 -9.76
C GLY A 84 -9.52 9.94 -8.81
N PHE A 85 -9.68 9.74 -7.51
CA PHE A 85 -8.66 10.10 -6.53
C PHE A 85 -7.40 9.22 -6.61
N GLY A 86 -7.54 7.95 -7.02
CA GLY A 86 -6.40 7.07 -7.28
C GLY A 86 -5.53 7.59 -8.44
N ILE A 87 -6.15 8.08 -9.52
CA ILE A 87 -5.45 8.74 -10.63
C ILE A 87 -4.77 10.03 -10.16
N TYR A 88 -5.42 10.82 -9.30
CA TYR A 88 -4.80 12.00 -8.70
C TYR A 88 -3.55 11.65 -7.90
N VAL A 89 -3.64 10.65 -7.00
CA VAL A 89 -2.52 10.20 -6.17
C VAL A 89 -1.39 9.62 -7.04
N MET A 90 -1.71 8.92 -8.13
CA MET A 90 -0.72 8.44 -9.08
C MET A 90 0.08 9.59 -9.73
N LYS A 91 -0.58 10.71 -10.06
CA LYS A 91 0.07 11.86 -10.71
C LYS A 91 0.88 12.73 -9.74
N TYR A 92 0.34 12.99 -8.54
CA TYR A 92 0.92 13.95 -7.60
C TYR A 92 1.64 13.30 -6.40
N GLY A 93 1.59 11.97 -6.29
CA GLY A 93 2.22 11.20 -5.24
C GLY A 93 1.46 11.22 -3.91
N ALA A 94 1.62 10.14 -3.13
CA ALA A 94 1.07 9.97 -1.78
C ALA A 94 1.86 10.75 -0.71
N MET A 95 2.10 12.04 -0.95
CA MET A 95 2.86 12.93 -0.06
C MET A 95 1.97 13.47 1.08
N ARG A 96 2.59 14.04 2.13
CA ARG A 96 1.84 14.65 3.25
C ARG A 96 0.82 15.69 2.79
N ALA A 97 1.18 16.54 1.83
CA ALA A 97 0.30 17.56 1.25
C ALA A 97 -0.94 16.96 0.54
N ASN A 98 -0.82 15.75 -0.01
CA ASN A 98 -1.88 15.05 -0.75
C ASN A 98 -2.57 13.97 0.09
N ARG A 99 -2.37 13.95 1.42
CA ARG A 99 -2.97 12.95 2.30
C ARG A 99 -4.48 12.93 2.22
N TRP A 100 -5.11 14.10 2.06
CA TRP A 100 -6.56 14.19 1.90
C TRP A 100 -7.04 13.37 0.69
N ALA A 101 -6.37 13.47 -0.47
CA ALA A 101 -6.71 12.73 -1.68
C ALA A 101 -6.52 11.21 -1.50
N LEU A 102 -5.44 10.80 -0.82
CA LEU A 102 -5.23 9.40 -0.47
C LEU A 102 -6.33 8.87 0.46
N GLN A 103 -6.69 9.62 1.50
CA GLN A 103 -7.75 9.23 2.42
C GLN A 103 -9.11 9.15 1.71
N THR A 104 -9.41 10.11 0.82
CA THR A 104 -10.63 10.06 0.00
C THR A 104 -10.63 8.82 -0.90
N HIS A 105 -9.52 8.51 -1.57
CA HIS A 105 -9.38 7.28 -2.37
C HIS A 105 -9.72 6.02 -1.55
N ILE A 106 -9.13 5.91 -0.35
CA ILE A 106 -9.33 4.75 0.55
C ILE A 106 -10.76 4.68 1.07
N ILE A 107 -11.31 5.77 1.62
CA ILE A 107 -12.67 5.80 2.20
C ILE A 107 -13.70 5.39 1.14
N PHE A 108 -13.62 5.97 -0.06
CA PHE A 108 -14.55 5.62 -1.13
C PHE A 108 -14.32 4.21 -1.68
N ALA A 109 -13.09 3.69 -1.68
CA ALA A 109 -12.83 2.29 -2.04
C ALA A 109 -13.50 1.34 -1.04
N VAL A 110 -13.38 1.61 0.26
CA VAL A 110 -14.00 0.81 1.32
C VAL A 110 -15.52 0.87 1.23
N VAL A 111 -16.10 2.07 1.16
CA VAL A 111 -17.55 2.26 1.02
C VAL A 111 -18.08 1.57 -0.24
N GLY A 112 -17.42 1.76 -1.39
CA GLY A 112 -17.78 1.11 -2.64
C GLY A 112 -17.70 -0.41 -2.58
N SER A 113 -16.67 -0.96 -1.91
CA SER A 113 -16.51 -2.40 -1.70
C SER A 113 -17.60 -2.99 -0.81
N ILE A 114 -17.99 -2.30 0.26
CA ILE A 114 -19.09 -2.71 1.16
C ILE A 114 -20.41 -2.71 0.39
N LEU A 115 -20.72 -1.63 -0.34
CA LEU A 115 -21.95 -1.55 -1.14
C LEU A 115 -22.00 -2.63 -2.23
N LEU A 116 -20.87 -2.94 -2.86
CA LEU A 116 -20.77 -4.02 -3.83
C LEU A 116 -20.99 -5.39 -3.16
N ALA A 117 -20.41 -5.62 -1.99
CA ALA A 117 -20.60 -6.85 -1.21
C ALA A 117 -22.06 -7.05 -0.82
N VAL A 118 -22.75 -5.98 -0.37
CA VAL A 118 -24.20 -5.98 -0.10
C VAL A 118 -25.00 -6.30 -1.35
N HIS A 119 -24.71 -5.63 -2.48
CA HIS A 119 -25.41 -5.89 -3.74
C HIS A 119 -25.31 -7.35 -4.19
N ILE A 120 -24.09 -7.92 -4.13
CA ILE A 120 -23.83 -9.32 -4.49
C ILE A 120 -24.57 -10.28 -3.54
N TYR A 121 -24.57 -9.97 -2.25
CA TYR A 121 -25.26 -10.77 -1.22
C TYR A 121 -26.79 -10.75 -1.37
N GLU A 122 -27.38 -9.57 -1.59
CA GLU A 122 -28.81 -9.40 -1.85
C GLU A 122 -29.25 -10.18 -3.10
N ARG A 123 -28.46 -10.13 -4.17
CA ARG A 123 -28.72 -10.90 -5.39
C ARG A 123 -28.73 -12.40 -5.13
N ALA A 124 -27.84 -12.88 -4.26
CA ALA A 124 -27.75 -14.28 -3.87
C ALA A 124 -28.90 -14.74 -2.96
N ARG A 125 -29.65 -13.82 -2.35
CA ARG A 125 -30.81 -14.11 -1.49
C ARG A 125 -32.13 -14.15 -2.23
N ARG A 126 -32.17 -13.80 -3.53
CA ARG A 126 -33.43 -13.76 -4.29
C ARG A 126 -34.09 -15.15 -4.37
N PRO A 127 -35.42 -15.23 -4.18
CA PRO A 127 -36.19 -16.46 -4.40
C PRO A 127 -35.95 -17.02 -5.81
N GLY A 128 -35.94 -18.35 -5.97
CA GLY A 128 -35.76 -19.00 -7.28
C GLY A 128 -34.30 -19.16 -7.77
N THR A 129 -33.31 -18.69 -7.01
CA THR A 129 -31.89 -18.93 -7.33
C THR A 129 -31.44 -20.36 -6.99
N SER A 130 -30.72 -21.02 -7.90
CA SER A 130 -30.15 -22.36 -7.68
C SER A 130 -29.05 -22.37 -6.62
N HIS A 131 -28.75 -23.53 -6.02
CA HIS A 131 -27.73 -23.65 -4.97
C HIS A 131 -26.37 -23.03 -5.37
N ARG A 132 -25.87 -23.35 -6.57
CA ARG A 132 -24.60 -22.80 -7.11
C ARG A 132 -24.66 -21.28 -7.30
N GLN A 133 -25.82 -20.73 -7.66
CA GLN A 133 -26.02 -19.29 -7.80
C GLN A 133 -26.10 -18.57 -6.44
N ARG A 134 -26.26 -19.30 -5.33
CA ARG A 134 -26.23 -18.75 -3.96
C ARG A 134 -24.84 -18.89 -3.32
N THR A 135 -24.17 -20.02 -3.49
CA THR A 135 -22.92 -20.31 -2.79
C THR A 135 -21.76 -19.44 -3.26
N LEU A 136 -21.55 -19.31 -4.58
CA LEU A 136 -20.42 -18.54 -5.12
C LEU A 136 -20.46 -17.05 -4.73
N PRO A 137 -21.58 -16.32 -4.89
CA PRO A 137 -21.67 -14.93 -4.42
C PRO A 137 -21.47 -14.78 -2.91
N ARG A 138 -21.99 -15.70 -2.10
CA ARG A 138 -21.81 -15.66 -0.63
C ARG A 138 -20.36 -15.87 -0.22
N ALA A 139 -19.68 -16.84 -0.84
CA ALA A 139 -18.26 -17.06 -0.62
C ALA A 139 -17.45 -15.82 -1.01
N TYR A 140 -17.76 -15.22 -2.17
CA TYR A 140 -17.13 -13.98 -2.60
C TYR A 140 -17.36 -12.82 -1.63
N THR A 141 -18.60 -12.59 -1.19
CA THR A 141 -18.93 -11.58 -0.16
C THR A 141 -18.15 -11.84 1.14
N ALA A 142 -18.07 -13.09 1.61
CA ALA A 142 -17.32 -13.43 2.82
C ALA A 142 -15.83 -13.10 2.66
N LEU A 143 -15.24 -13.44 1.51
CA LEU A 143 -13.84 -13.13 1.22
C LEU A 143 -13.58 -11.61 1.12
N LEU A 144 -14.51 -10.83 0.55
CA LEU A 144 -14.40 -9.36 0.56
C LEU A 144 -14.39 -8.81 1.99
N VAL A 145 -15.27 -9.34 2.85
CA VAL A 145 -15.33 -8.94 4.26
C VAL A 145 -14.02 -9.27 4.96
N VAL A 146 -13.50 -10.48 4.80
CA VAL A 146 -12.20 -10.87 5.38
C VAL A 146 -11.08 -9.94 4.89
N ALA A 147 -11.03 -9.63 3.59
CA ALA A 147 -10.03 -8.71 3.05
C ALA A 147 -10.16 -7.30 3.64
N LEU A 148 -11.37 -6.77 3.83
CA LEU A 148 -11.60 -5.45 4.43
C LEU A 148 -11.20 -5.40 5.92
N PHE A 149 -11.40 -6.49 6.66
CA PHE A 149 -11.05 -6.55 8.08
C PHE A 149 -9.57 -6.85 8.34
N PHE A 150 -8.89 -7.54 7.42
CA PHE A 150 -7.46 -7.88 7.53
C PHE A 150 -6.57 -6.70 7.95
N PRO A 151 -6.58 -5.53 7.28
CA PRO A 151 -5.68 -4.43 7.64
C PRO A 151 -5.95 -3.88 9.05
N VAL A 152 -7.21 -3.88 9.51
CA VAL A 152 -7.54 -3.45 10.88
C VAL A 152 -6.90 -4.37 11.91
N VAL A 153 -7.01 -5.68 11.69
CA VAL A 153 -6.41 -6.70 12.57
C VAL A 153 -4.88 -6.62 12.52
N ALA A 154 -4.30 -6.55 11.33
CA ALA A 154 -2.84 -6.47 11.15
C ALA A 154 -2.25 -5.22 11.79
N ILE A 155 -2.85 -4.04 11.60
CA ILE A 155 -2.41 -2.79 12.24
C ILE A 155 -2.53 -2.90 13.76
N GLY A 156 -3.63 -3.47 14.27
CA GLY A 156 -3.82 -3.70 15.70
C GLY A 156 -2.73 -4.61 16.29
N TYR A 157 -2.44 -5.72 15.61
CA TYR A 157 -1.37 -6.65 16.00
C TYR A 157 0.01 -5.99 15.96
N HIS A 158 0.34 -5.25 14.90
CA HIS A 158 1.62 -4.57 14.79
C HIS A 158 1.82 -3.50 15.87
N ARG A 159 0.77 -2.77 16.24
CA ARG A 159 0.86 -1.82 17.36
C ARG A 159 1.08 -2.53 18.69
N TYR A 160 0.42 -3.66 18.90
CA TYR A 160 0.60 -4.47 20.10
C TYR A 160 2.02 -5.05 20.20
N ASP A 161 2.54 -5.67 19.13
CA ASP A 161 3.88 -6.28 19.11
C ASP A 161 5.02 -5.26 19.12
N ARG A 162 4.82 -4.06 18.56
CA ARG A 162 5.83 -2.99 18.58
C ARG A 162 5.87 -2.21 19.89
N SER A 163 4.78 -2.17 20.65
CA SER A 163 4.71 -1.42 21.91
C SER A 163 5.85 -1.74 22.90
N PRO A 164 6.38 -2.97 23.02
CA PRO A 164 7.54 -3.25 23.86
C PRO A 164 8.90 -2.93 23.19
N LYS A 165 8.94 -2.82 21.86
CA LYS A 165 10.17 -2.65 21.05
C LYS A 165 10.47 -1.18 20.71
N ASP A 166 9.49 -0.29 20.87
CA ASP A 166 9.61 1.14 20.54
C ASP A 166 10.26 1.98 21.65
N TYR A 167 10.64 1.37 22.78
CA TYR A 167 11.30 2.06 23.90
C TYR A 167 12.76 1.63 24.03
N ILE A 168 13.66 2.61 23.99
CA ILE A 168 15.03 2.42 24.45
C ILE A 168 14.98 2.39 25.98
N VAL A 169 15.23 1.22 26.56
CA VAL A 169 15.31 1.05 28.01
C VAL A 169 16.78 1.06 28.41
N ASN A 170 17.20 2.15 29.06
CA ASN A 170 18.54 2.23 29.63
C ASN A 170 18.62 1.34 30.89
N PRO A 171 19.78 0.73 31.17
CA PRO A 171 20.02 0.08 32.45
C PRO A 171 19.81 1.07 33.61
N PRO A 172 19.33 0.62 34.79
CA PRO A 172 19.05 1.50 35.92
C PRO A 172 20.31 2.07 36.59
N SER A 173 21.48 1.49 36.31
CA SER A 173 22.77 1.93 36.82
C SER A 173 23.81 1.94 35.71
N PRO A 174 24.79 2.87 35.75
CA PRO A 174 25.91 2.84 34.83
C PRO A 174 26.75 1.57 35.03
N PRO A 175 27.57 1.18 34.04
CA PRO A 175 28.56 0.13 34.19
C PRO A 175 29.53 0.42 35.35
N LEU A 176 30.04 -0.63 36.00
CA LEU A 176 31.02 -0.51 37.09
C LEU A 176 32.43 -0.12 36.60
N THR A 177 32.67 -0.21 35.28
CA THR A 177 33.97 -0.02 34.62
C THR A 177 33.74 0.60 33.24
N MET A 178 34.70 1.37 32.73
CA MET A 178 34.60 2.01 31.41
C MET A 178 34.41 1.01 30.28
N GLU A 179 34.97 -0.20 30.41
CA GLU A 179 34.86 -1.29 29.44
C GLU A 179 33.43 -1.83 29.27
N GLY A 180 32.54 -1.54 30.22
CA GLY A 180 31.12 -1.90 30.15
C GLY A 180 30.26 -0.85 29.43
N GLU A 181 30.82 0.28 29.01
CA GLU A 181 30.12 1.29 28.24
C GLU A 181 29.88 0.84 26.79
N GLY A 182 28.72 1.23 26.24
CA GLY A 182 28.40 0.96 24.83
C GLY A 182 28.34 -0.54 24.48
N ASP A 183 28.89 -0.89 23.31
CA ASP A 183 29.09 -2.28 22.87
C ASP A 183 30.42 -2.89 23.41
N GLY A 184 31.09 -2.23 24.36
CA GLY A 184 32.35 -2.66 24.96
C GLY A 184 33.59 -2.44 24.08
N PRO A 185 34.80 -2.71 24.60
CA PRO A 185 36.08 -2.34 23.97
C PRO A 185 36.38 -3.06 22.64
N ASN A 186 35.68 -4.16 22.35
CA ASN A 186 35.80 -4.87 21.08
C ASN A 186 35.00 -4.20 19.95
N SER A 187 34.13 -3.25 20.27
CA SER A 187 33.41 -2.48 19.28
C SER A 187 34.33 -1.46 18.62
N PRO A 188 34.29 -1.32 17.28
CA PRO A 188 35.01 -0.24 16.60
C PRO A 188 34.48 1.16 16.96
N PHE A 189 33.34 1.23 17.66
CA PHE A 189 32.71 2.48 18.08
C PHE A 189 32.81 2.75 19.59
N PHE A 190 33.56 1.93 20.35
CA PHE A 190 33.75 2.15 21.78
C PHE A 190 34.20 3.59 22.09
N PRO A 191 33.63 4.28 23.11
CA PRO A 191 32.66 3.81 24.13
C PRO A 191 31.18 3.96 23.75
N SER A 192 30.86 4.20 22.48
CA SER A 192 29.50 4.39 22.01
C SER A 192 28.69 3.08 21.96
N SER A 193 27.39 3.18 22.23
CA SER A 193 26.40 2.13 21.92
C SER A 193 25.99 2.12 20.44
N ALA A 194 26.49 3.06 19.63
CA ALA A 194 26.22 3.07 18.20
C ALA A 194 26.94 1.91 17.51
N THR A 195 26.23 1.18 16.66
CA THR A 195 26.78 0.05 15.93
C THR A 195 26.21 0.02 14.51
N THR A 196 26.85 -0.73 13.62
CA THR A 196 26.35 -0.96 12.25
C THR A 196 25.63 -2.30 12.18
N ASN A 197 24.83 -2.51 11.14
CA ASN A 197 24.20 -3.80 10.87
C ASN A 197 25.19 -4.96 10.69
N VAL A 198 26.46 -4.65 10.41
CA VAL A 198 27.55 -5.63 10.28
C VAL A 198 28.53 -5.63 11.46
N LYS A 199 28.26 -4.83 12.51
CA LYS A 199 29.14 -4.66 13.68
C LYS A 199 30.60 -4.27 13.34
N GLY A 200 30.77 -3.56 12.23
CA GLY A 200 32.06 -3.11 11.72
C GLY A 200 32.04 -1.64 11.31
N ILE A 201 33.18 -1.09 10.90
CA ILE A 201 33.28 0.27 10.36
C ILE A 201 32.63 0.37 8.97
N ILE A 202 32.04 1.52 8.67
CA ILE A 202 31.54 1.83 7.32
C ILE A 202 32.72 2.39 6.52
N PRO A 203 33.03 1.83 5.33
CA PRO A 203 34.08 2.38 4.47
C PRO A 203 33.85 3.85 4.15
N ALA A 204 34.87 4.70 4.27
CA ALA A 204 34.73 6.14 4.08
C ALA A 204 34.18 6.51 2.69
N ASN A 205 34.55 5.76 1.65
CA ASN A 205 34.07 5.97 0.29
C ASN A 205 32.56 5.79 0.14
N PHE A 206 31.89 5.05 1.04
CA PHE A 206 30.43 4.95 1.07
C PHE A 206 29.76 6.32 1.28
N PHE A 207 30.40 7.22 2.04
CA PHE A 207 29.89 8.57 2.31
C PHE A 207 30.34 9.60 1.27
N MET A 208 31.17 9.21 0.31
CA MET A 208 31.72 10.12 -0.71
C MET A 208 30.99 10.04 -2.06
N THR A 209 29.88 9.32 -2.13
CA THR A 209 29.10 9.12 -3.36
C THR A 209 28.04 10.19 -3.59
N SER A 210 28.31 11.45 -3.24
CA SER A 210 27.34 12.55 -3.43
C SER A 210 27.03 12.80 -4.91
N ASP A 211 27.96 12.45 -5.82
CA ASP A 211 27.79 12.48 -7.27
C ASP A 211 26.64 11.57 -7.75
N MET A 212 26.38 10.46 -7.05
CA MET A 212 25.25 9.58 -7.37
C MET A 212 23.91 10.29 -7.26
N CYS A 213 23.79 11.31 -6.40
CA CYS A 213 22.60 12.13 -6.22
C CYS A 213 22.37 13.06 -7.42
N ALA A 214 23.43 13.52 -8.09
CA ALA A 214 23.36 14.39 -9.27
C ALA A 214 22.57 13.76 -10.43
N ARG A 215 22.49 12.42 -10.48
CA ARG A 215 21.72 11.66 -11.48
C ARG A 215 20.24 11.99 -11.47
N CYS A 216 19.66 12.29 -10.30
CA CYS A 216 18.24 12.65 -10.15
C CYS A 216 18.04 14.09 -9.66
N HIS A 217 19.06 14.71 -9.07
CA HIS A 217 18.99 16.01 -8.39
C HIS A 217 20.11 16.94 -8.84
N LYS A 218 20.25 17.13 -10.16
CA LYS A 218 21.32 17.91 -10.79
C LYS A 218 21.45 19.32 -10.21
N ASP A 219 20.34 20.06 -10.13
CA ASP A 219 20.37 21.48 -9.78
C ASP A 219 20.86 21.73 -8.35
N ILE A 220 20.33 20.97 -7.38
CA ILE A 220 20.74 21.12 -5.98
C ILE A 220 22.16 20.57 -5.74
N TYR A 221 22.55 19.53 -6.49
CA TYR A 221 23.91 19.02 -6.47
C TYR A 221 24.91 20.08 -6.94
N ASP A 222 24.65 20.75 -8.08
CA ASP A 222 25.55 21.79 -8.59
C ASP A 222 25.67 22.98 -7.61
N GLN A 223 24.55 23.38 -6.99
CA GLN A 223 24.54 24.42 -5.94
C GLN A 223 25.41 24.01 -4.75
N TRP A 224 25.24 22.78 -4.23
CA TRP A 224 26.07 22.26 -3.15
C TRP A 224 27.54 22.15 -3.54
N ASN A 225 27.83 21.61 -4.72
CA ASN A 225 29.18 21.38 -5.24
C ASN A 225 29.97 22.69 -5.44
N SER A 226 29.27 23.78 -5.77
CA SER A 226 29.88 25.11 -5.86
C SER A 226 30.11 25.81 -4.52
N SER A 227 29.65 25.23 -3.41
CA SER A 227 29.68 25.84 -2.08
C SER A 227 30.81 25.30 -1.19
N ALA A 228 31.13 26.04 -0.13
CA ALA A 228 32.07 25.60 0.90
C ALA A 228 31.60 24.31 1.62
N HIS A 229 30.30 24.00 1.62
CA HIS A 229 29.77 22.77 2.21
C HIS A 229 30.14 21.51 1.42
N HIS A 230 30.59 21.61 0.17
CA HIS A 230 31.16 20.45 -0.52
C HIS A 230 32.44 19.95 0.16
N PHE A 231 33.19 20.85 0.80
CA PHE A 231 34.43 20.55 1.52
C PHE A 231 34.20 20.13 2.98
N SER A 232 32.96 20.09 3.47
CA SER A 232 32.68 19.76 4.88
C SER A 232 32.64 18.26 5.18
N SER A 233 33.16 17.42 4.29
CA SER A 233 33.29 15.97 4.53
C SER A 233 34.68 15.64 5.09
N PHE A 234 34.80 14.50 5.78
CA PHE A 234 36.00 14.02 6.48
C PHE A 234 37.19 13.66 5.56
N ASN A 235 37.33 14.30 4.41
CA ASN A 235 38.23 13.92 3.33
C ASN A 235 39.09 15.08 2.84
N ASN A 236 39.64 15.84 3.79
CA ASN A 236 40.75 16.76 3.53
C ASN A 236 42.08 16.00 3.64
#